data_AF-A0A367F1Y5-F1
#
_entry.id   AF-A0A367F1Y5-F1
#
_cell.length_a   1.000
_cell.length_b   1.000
_cell.length_c   1.000
_cell.angle_alpha   90.00
_cell.angle_beta   90.00
_cell.angle_gamma   90.00
#
_symmetry.space_group_name_H-M   'P 1'
#
loop_
_entity.id
_entity.type
_entity.pdbx_description
1 polymer ?
#
loop_
_entity_poly.entity_id
_entity_poly.type
_entity_poly.pdbx_seq_one_letter_code
_entity_poly.pdbx_strand_id
1 'polypeptide(L)'
;MTGVDDDWLSAAWCLLPLRSRRVIEDRARGETLGSIGQRHEMSGERVRQLLVMAQEQLCFYADAFGDDWRDQLMALTVSPAVPESELAAALGVREHVGVGLLVQAVGAEPPLTWAGRLHGWWTRNPTALEVLLRSGVEEAPLRGEDVAVTFASAGVPDDVPLQELLGHSKSPLVPGVEGSWLRRRARGRDAAYLYLLATGEPCPAEDLLEPTGIKRKPAVAEALRRDERFVQLRLEGKWALAEWPHLNVTPYPNAVEAFVAVLAELGPLPKEALFVKVGERYPVTLWRLQQCLLDDRVGMTESGSIDLVARGADPIEESEPAQPDTMAADPASNVFGVRLTVDKDILRGSGIIVSSWLTWQLGMRQAPVTRTFSIAGHPTPITLKRATSGAQLSSLRVLAKENGMVGGCEFVLFLRRDDSTARIEHACARQYCRAVEAPS
;
A
#
# COMPACT_ATOMS: atom_id res chain seq x y z
N MET A 1 32.36 51.91 -19.56
CA MET A 1 31.78 53.08 -18.86
C MET A 1 31.19 53.97 -19.94
N THR A 2 29.88 54.21 -20.07
CA THR A 2 28.74 54.24 -19.15
C THR A 2 27.47 53.95 -19.96
N GLY A 3 26.57 53.13 -19.42
CA GLY A 3 25.28 52.79 -20.02
C GLY A 3 24.57 51.77 -19.15
N VAL A 4 24.30 52.15 -17.90
CA VAL A 4 23.33 51.42 -17.08
C VAL A 4 21.98 51.87 -17.62
N ASP A 5 21.42 51.10 -18.56
CA ASP A 5 19.98 51.11 -18.78
C ASP A 5 19.38 50.52 -17.49
N ASP A 6 19.06 51.40 -16.54
CA ASP A 6 18.29 51.05 -15.35
C ASP A 6 16.92 50.58 -15.82
N ASP A 7 16.62 49.29 -15.63
CA ASP A 7 15.26 48.82 -15.89
C ASP A 7 14.28 49.58 -14.98
N TRP A 8 13.10 49.88 -15.52
CA TRP A 8 12.12 50.74 -14.86
C TRP A 8 11.70 50.18 -13.49
N LEU A 9 11.72 48.85 -13.33
CA LEU A 9 11.34 48.17 -12.09
C LEU A 9 12.37 48.39 -10.98
N SER A 10 13.66 48.40 -11.31
CA SER A 10 14.77 48.68 -10.39
C SER A 10 14.72 50.12 -9.92
N ALA A 11 14.41 51.06 -10.82
CA ALA A 11 14.20 52.47 -10.48
C ALA A 11 12.97 52.63 -9.58
N ALA A 12 11.83 52.03 -9.93
CA ALA A 12 10.60 52.05 -9.14
C ALA A 12 10.80 51.42 -7.75
N TRP A 13 11.55 50.32 -7.69
CA TRP A 13 11.91 49.65 -6.44
C TRP A 13 12.71 50.55 -5.51
N CYS A 14 13.70 51.30 -6.04
CA CYS A 14 14.51 52.20 -5.24
C CYS A 14 13.72 53.34 -4.60
N LEU A 15 12.57 53.72 -5.19
CA LEU A 15 11.65 54.72 -4.64
C LEU A 15 10.80 54.18 -3.48
N LEU A 16 10.72 52.85 -3.29
CA LEU A 16 10.04 52.28 -2.14
C LEU A 16 10.84 52.55 -0.84
N PRO A 17 10.13 52.87 0.28
CA PRO A 17 10.77 52.97 1.58
C PRO A 17 11.60 51.72 1.90
N LEU A 18 12.79 51.90 2.48
CA LEU A 18 13.70 50.79 2.80
C LEU A 18 13.02 49.69 3.63
N ARG A 19 12.12 50.08 4.54
CA ARG A 19 11.35 49.15 5.37
C ARG A 19 10.38 48.29 4.55
N SER A 20 9.72 48.86 3.54
CA SER A 20 8.83 48.12 2.64
C SER A 20 9.61 47.11 1.81
N ARG A 21 10.77 47.52 1.27
CA ARG A 21 11.66 46.62 0.51
C ARG A 21 12.08 45.40 1.32
N ARG A 22 12.54 45.60 2.56
CA ARG A 22 12.90 44.50 3.48
C ARG A 22 11.73 43.56 3.77
N VAL A 23 10.52 44.11 3.96
CA VAL A 23 9.30 43.31 4.18
C VAL A 23 8.98 42.44 2.96
N ILE A 24 9.14 42.98 1.75
CA ILE A 24 8.88 42.25 0.51
C ILE A 24 9.94 41.17 0.29
N GLU A 25 11.22 41.46 0.52
CA GLU A 25 12.32 40.49 0.47
C GLU A 25 12.10 39.33 1.46
N ASP A 26 11.69 39.63 2.71
CA ASP A 26 11.35 38.61 3.69
C ASP A 26 10.16 37.75 3.23
N ARG A 27 9.14 38.37 2.64
CA ARG A 27 7.97 37.66 2.12
C ARG A 27 8.34 36.75 0.94
N ALA A 28 9.21 37.21 0.05
CA ALA A 28 9.69 36.45 -1.10
C ALA A 28 10.51 35.22 -0.69
N ARG A 29 11.21 35.29 0.46
CA ARG A 29 11.89 34.13 1.08
C ARG A 29 10.92 33.12 1.74
N GLY A 30 9.62 33.32 1.60
CA GLY A 30 8.59 32.40 2.09
C GLY A 30 8.17 32.63 3.54
N GLU A 31 8.59 33.74 4.17
CA GLU A 31 8.22 34.02 5.55
C GLU A 31 6.74 34.40 5.70
N THR A 32 6.18 34.10 6.87
CA THR A 32 4.78 34.42 7.19
C THR A 32 4.64 35.86 7.67
N LEU A 33 3.47 36.46 7.46
CA LEU A 33 3.18 37.83 7.92
C LEU A 33 3.44 38.03 9.42
N GLY A 34 3.15 37.01 10.23
CA GLY A 34 3.41 37.06 11.67
C GLY A 34 4.89 37.06 12.02
N SER A 35 5.70 36.24 11.35
CA SER A 35 7.15 36.19 11.57
C SER A 35 7.84 37.48 11.15
N ILE A 36 7.46 38.01 9.98
CA ILE A 36 7.93 39.33 9.49
C ILE A 36 7.52 40.43 10.47
N GLY A 37 6.26 40.41 10.92
CA GLY A 37 5.74 41.38 11.88
C GLY A 37 6.57 41.39 13.18
N GLN A 38 6.83 40.21 13.74
CA GLN A 38 7.66 40.07 14.93
C GLN A 38 9.08 40.62 14.72
N ARG A 39 9.73 40.30 13.60
CA ARG A 39 11.10 40.75 13.30
C ARG A 39 11.21 42.26 13.16
N HIS A 40 10.21 42.89 12.55
CA HIS A 40 10.21 44.33 12.26
C HIS A 40 9.38 45.13 13.25
N GLU A 41 9.06 44.56 14.42
CA GLU A 41 8.29 45.18 15.50
C GLU A 41 6.98 45.81 15.01
N MET A 42 6.18 45.05 14.26
CA MET A 42 4.89 45.48 13.73
C MET A 42 3.86 44.34 13.74
N SER A 43 2.58 44.70 13.64
CA SER A 43 1.53 43.70 13.48
C SER A 43 1.58 43.04 12.10
N GLY A 44 1.14 41.79 11.98
CA GLY A 44 1.02 41.13 10.67
C GLY A 44 0.08 41.87 9.71
N GLU A 45 -0.91 42.60 10.23
CA GLU A 45 -1.76 43.48 9.43
C GLU A 45 -0.99 44.67 8.87
N ARG A 46 -0.07 45.25 9.64
CA ARG A 46 0.80 46.31 9.13
C ARG A 46 1.73 45.81 8.02
N VAL A 47 2.23 44.58 8.14
CA VAL A 47 3.00 43.92 7.07
C VAL A 47 2.14 43.80 5.79
N ARG A 48 0.90 43.32 5.90
CA ARG A 48 -0.04 43.22 4.77
C ARG A 48 -0.25 44.58 4.10
N GLN A 49 -0.49 45.63 4.87
CA GLN A 49 -0.67 46.99 4.34
C GLN A 49 0.56 47.47 3.55
N LEU A 50 1.78 47.23 4.07
CA LEU A 50 3.01 47.60 3.37
C LEU A 50 3.17 46.86 2.04
N LEU A 51 2.81 45.58 1.99
CA LEU A 51 2.83 44.78 0.75
C LEU A 51 1.82 45.32 -0.28
N VAL A 52 0.60 45.64 0.15
CA VAL A 52 -0.45 46.21 -0.72
C VAL A 52 -0.01 47.56 -1.28
N MET A 53 0.46 48.48 -0.43
CA MET A 53 0.92 49.79 -0.87
C MET A 53 2.09 49.70 -1.86
N ALA A 54 3.05 48.79 -1.61
CA ALA A 54 4.16 48.59 -2.52
C ALA A 54 3.69 47.99 -3.86
N GLN A 55 2.76 47.05 -3.84
CA GLN A 55 2.15 46.49 -5.05
C GLN A 55 1.42 47.57 -5.86
N GLU A 56 0.58 48.40 -5.23
CA GLU A 56 -0.12 49.50 -5.89
C GLU A 56 0.86 50.47 -6.56
N GLN A 57 1.94 50.83 -5.86
CA GLN A 57 2.97 51.72 -6.39
C GLN A 57 3.71 51.08 -7.58
N LEU A 58 4.10 49.81 -7.50
CA LEU A 58 4.75 49.12 -8.62
C LEU A 58 3.82 48.94 -9.82
N CYS A 59 2.53 48.63 -9.60
CA CYS A 59 1.52 48.57 -10.65
C CYS A 59 1.38 49.93 -11.37
N PHE A 60 1.39 51.04 -10.62
CA PHE A 60 1.34 52.38 -11.21
C PHE A 60 2.54 52.64 -12.15
N TYR A 61 3.75 52.22 -11.76
CA TYR A 61 4.91 52.31 -12.65
C TYR A 61 4.80 51.37 -13.84
N ALA A 62 4.33 50.13 -13.63
CA ALA A 62 4.12 49.18 -14.72
C ALA A 62 3.11 49.72 -15.75
N ASP A 63 2.05 50.40 -15.31
CA ASP A 63 1.06 51.04 -16.19
C ASP A 63 1.62 52.21 -17.00
N ALA A 64 2.66 52.87 -16.48
CA ALA A 64 3.30 54.01 -17.15
C ALA A 64 4.41 53.59 -18.13
N PHE A 65 5.04 52.44 -17.91
CA PHE A 65 6.26 52.03 -18.63
C PHE A 65 6.16 50.67 -19.33
N GLY A 66 5.17 49.84 -19.01
CA GLY A 66 4.95 48.53 -19.60
C GLY A 66 3.64 48.47 -20.37
N ASP A 67 3.73 48.41 -21.70
CA ASP A 67 2.55 48.22 -22.56
C ASP A 67 1.94 46.83 -22.31
N ASP A 68 0.63 46.78 -22.03
CA ASP A 68 -0.18 45.57 -21.87
C ASP A 68 0.40 44.51 -20.91
N TRP A 69 1.20 44.91 -19.92
CA TRP A 69 1.91 44.01 -19.02
C TRP A 69 0.97 43.03 -18.30
N ARG A 70 -0.26 43.48 -17.95
CA ARG A 70 -1.26 42.63 -17.29
C ARG A 70 -1.70 41.50 -18.21
N ASP A 71 -2.00 41.78 -19.47
CA ASP A 71 -2.46 40.78 -20.42
C ASP A 71 -1.37 39.76 -20.72
N GLN A 72 -0.11 40.21 -20.84
CA GLN A 72 1.04 39.33 -21.00
C GLN A 72 1.22 38.40 -19.80
N LEU A 73 1.23 38.92 -18.58
CA LEU A 73 1.35 38.10 -17.37
C LEU A 73 0.14 37.16 -17.21
N MET A 74 -1.08 37.64 -17.49
CA MET A 74 -2.29 36.81 -17.43
C MET A 74 -2.24 35.66 -18.43
N ALA A 75 -1.71 35.88 -19.63
CA ALA A 75 -1.57 34.84 -20.66
C ALA A 75 -0.53 33.79 -20.26
N LEU A 76 0.64 34.22 -19.77
CA LEU A 76 1.70 33.30 -19.32
C LEU A 76 1.25 32.45 -18.14
N THR A 77 0.63 33.08 -17.14
CA THR A 77 0.25 32.42 -15.89
C THR A 77 -0.98 31.51 -16.00
N VAL A 78 -1.54 31.31 -17.21
CA VAL A 78 -2.46 30.19 -17.50
C VAL A 78 -1.75 28.84 -17.35
N SER A 79 -0.44 28.81 -17.63
CA SER A 79 0.37 27.60 -17.49
C SER A 79 0.40 27.09 -16.04
N PRO A 80 0.58 25.76 -15.83
CA PRO A 80 0.57 25.16 -14.50
C PRO A 80 1.66 25.70 -13.56
N ALA A 81 2.79 26.11 -14.13
CA ALA A 81 3.90 26.74 -13.42
C ALA A 81 4.75 27.52 -14.44
N VAL A 82 5.03 28.79 -14.16
CA VAL A 82 5.91 29.65 -14.97
C VAL A 82 7.04 30.16 -14.07
N PRO A 83 8.32 30.03 -14.47
CA PRO A 83 9.43 30.54 -13.68
C PRO A 83 9.47 32.07 -13.67
N GLU A 84 9.92 32.66 -12.58
CA GLU A 84 10.01 34.12 -12.42
C GLU A 84 10.89 34.79 -13.50
N SER A 85 11.92 34.09 -13.98
CA SER A 85 12.78 34.55 -15.08
C SER A 85 12.01 34.79 -16.39
N GLU A 86 11.02 33.95 -16.71
CA GLU A 86 10.18 34.11 -17.91
C GLU A 86 9.22 35.29 -17.76
N LEU A 87 8.68 35.49 -16.55
CA LEU A 87 7.81 36.62 -16.24
C LEU A 87 8.58 37.95 -16.24
N ALA A 88 9.81 37.96 -15.73
CA ALA A 88 10.70 39.12 -15.80
C ALA A 88 11.05 39.46 -17.26
N ALA A 89 11.36 38.45 -18.08
CA ALA A 89 11.64 38.63 -19.50
C ALA A 89 10.42 39.22 -20.26
N ALA A 90 9.21 38.74 -19.96
CA ALA A 90 7.98 39.28 -20.55
C ALA A 90 7.77 40.76 -20.21
N LEU A 91 8.12 41.17 -18.99
CA LEU A 91 8.07 42.56 -18.55
C LEU A 91 9.23 43.43 -19.07
N GLY A 92 10.21 42.84 -19.76
CA GLY A 92 11.41 43.54 -20.23
C GLY A 92 12.31 44.02 -19.09
N VAL A 93 12.28 43.35 -17.93
CA VAL A 93 13.04 43.73 -16.73
C VAL A 93 13.99 42.61 -16.31
N ARG A 94 14.98 42.93 -15.47
CA ARG A 94 15.81 41.90 -14.85
C ARG A 94 15.02 41.14 -13.80
N GLU A 95 15.43 39.90 -13.55
CA GLU A 95 14.89 39.11 -12.45
C GLU A 95 15.07 39.86 -11.13
N HIS A 96 13.94 40.13 -10.47
CA HIS A 96 13.90 41.04 -9.34
C HIS A 96 12.68 40.74 -8.48
N VAL A 97 12.82 40.78 -7.16
CA VAL A 97 11.77 40.43 -6.19
C VAL A 97 10.44 41.20 -6.37
N GLY A 98 10.50 42.37 -7.00
CA GLY A 98 9.35 43.19 -7.37
C GLY A 98 8.44 42.55 -8.43
N VAL A 99 8.97 41.65 -9.28
CA VAL A 99 8.19 40.91 -10.28
C VAL A 99 7.08 40.12 -9.60
N GLY A 100 7.38 39.46 -8.48
CA GLY A 100 6.38 38.72 -7.71
C GLY A 100 5.18 39.56 -7.25
N LEU A 101 5.37 40.85 -6.95
CA LEU A 101 4.25 41.73 -6.58
C LEU A 101 3.34 42.06 -7.78
N LEU A 102 3.93 42.26 -8.97
CA LEU A 102 3.17 42.49 -10.20
C LEU A 102 2.40 41.24 -10.62
N VAL A 103 3.02 40.07 -10.50
CA VAL A 103 2.39 38.78 -10.79
C VAL A 103 1.23 38.49 -9.82
N GLN A 104 1.37 38.84 -8.54
CA GLN A 104 0.25 38.77 -7.59
C GLN A 104 -0.90 39.71 -7.95
N ALA A 105 -0.63 40.85 -8.59
CA ALA A 105 -1.68 41.81 -8.96
C ALA A 105 -2.59 41.28 -10.08
N VAL A 106 -2.11 40.34 -10.90
CA VAL A 106 -2.93 39.60 -11.89
C VAL A 106 -3.57 38.33 -11.31
N GLY A 107 -3.50 38.15 -9.98
CA GLY A 107 -4.10 37.03 -9.26
C GLY A 107 -3.33 35.72 -9.37
N ALA A 108 -2.07 35.75 -9.80
CA ALA A 108 -1.22 34.57 -9.80
C ALA A 108 -0.54 34.37 -8.44
N GLU A 109 -0.34 33.11 -8.09
CA GLU A 109 0.30 32.68 -6.85
C GLU A 109 1.33 31.58 -7.12
N PRO A 110 2.22 31.29 -6.16
CA PRO A 110 3.08 30.12 -6.24
C PRO A 110 2.27 28.81 -6.31
N PRO A 111 2.58 27.91 -7.26
CA PRO A 111 1.88 26.64 -7.39
C PRO A 111 2.10 25.75 -6.16
N LEU A 112 1.11 24.90 -5.89
CA LEU A 112 1.12 23.90 -4.83
C LEU A 112 1.80 22.62 -5.31
N THR A 113 2.56 22.02 -4.39
CA THR A 113 3.18 20.70 -4.54
C THR A 113 3.05 19.96 -3.19
N TRP A 114 3.41 18.68 -3.15
CA TRP A 114 3.51 17.95 -1.87
C TRP A 114 4.58 18.52 -0.93
N ALA A 115 5.57 19.27 -1.44
CA ALA A 115 6.58 19.96 -0.65
C ALA A 115 6.08 21.30 -0.09
N GLY A 116 4.90 21.77 -0.51
CA GLY A 116 4.37 23.09 -0.19
C GLY A 116 4.33 23.98 -1.44
N ARG A 117 4.36 25.29 -1.24
CA ARG A 117 4.37 26.27 -2.34
C ARG A 117 5.76 26.32 -2.98
N LEU A 118 5.81 26.20 -4.31
CA LEU A 118 7.05 26.30 -5.08
C LEU A 118 7.36 27.77 -5.35
N HIS A 119 8.24 28.37 -4.55
CA HIS A 119 8.60 29.79 -4.66
C HIS A 119 9.50 30.03 -5.88
N GLY A 120 9.42 31.23 -6.47
CA GLY A 120 10.07 31.55 -7.76
C GLY A 120 9.30 31.04 -8.98
N TRP A 121 8.13 30.44 -8.76
CA TRP A 121 7.22 29.93 -9.78
C TRP A 121 5.83 30.49 -9.56
N TRP A 122 5.07 30.67 -10.63
CA TRP A 122 3.78 31.36 -10.57
C TRP A 122 2.74 30.73 -11.50
N THR A 123 1.48 30.79 -11.09
CA THR A 123 0.33 30.36 -11.88
C THR A 123 -0.95 31.00 -11.34
N ARG A 124 -1.97 31.16 -12.18
CA ARG A 124 -3.33 31.53 -11.75
C ARG A 124 -4.16 30.33 -11.30
N ASN A 125 -3.67 29.10 -11.50
CA ASN A 125 -4.29 27.89 -11.00
C ASN A 125 -3.32 27.10 -10.09
N PRO A 126 -3.25 27.43 -8.79
CA PRO A 126 -2.23 26.88 -7.89
C PRO A 126 -2.25 25.36 -7.74
N THR A 127 -3.37 24.68 -8.04
CA THR A 127 -3.47 23.21 -7.92
C THR A 127 -3.08 22.48 -9.20
N ALA A 128 -2.93 23.16 -10.33
CA ALA A 128 -2.66 22.52 -11.63
C ALA A 128 -1.38 21.70 -11.61
N LEU A 129 -0.27 22.27 -11.14
CA LEU A 129 1.00 21.55 -11.04
C LEU A 129 0.91 20.31 -10.14
N GLU A 130 0.22 20.41 -8.99
CA GLU A 130 0.06 19.26 -8.08
C GLU A 130 -0.66 18.10 -8.77
N VAL A 131 -1.68 18.37 -9.59
CA VAL A 131 -2.42 17.35 -10.33
C VAL A 131 -1.52 16.64 -11.35
N LEU A 132 -0.74 17.40 -12.12
CA LEU A 132 0.18 16.84 -13.13
C LEU A 132 1.30 16.02 -12.48
N LEU A 133 1.86 16.53 -11.38
CA LEU A 133 2.84 15.82 -10.58
C LEU A 133 2.28 14.50 -10.02
N ARG A 134 1.01 14.48 -9.57
CA ARG A 134 0.36 13.24 -9.11
C ARG A 134 0.15 12.25 -10.24
N SER A 135 -0.23 12.71 -11.42
CA SER A 135 -0.35 11.85 -12.60
C SER A 135 0.98 11.19 -12.96
N GLY A 136 2.10 11.93 -12.95
CA GLY A 136 3.42 11.34 -13.16
C GLY A 136 3.83 10.31 -12.10
N VAL A 137 3.36 10.47 -10.86
CA VAL A 137 3.59 9.51 -9.76
C VAL A 137 2.81 8.20 -9.95
N GLU A 138 1.67 8.22 -10.65
CA GLU A 138 0.84 7.03 -10.89
C GLU A 138 1.53 5.99 -11.77
N GLU A 139 2.43 6.44 -12.65
CA GLU A 139 3.27 5.60 -13.52
C GLU A 139 4.38 4.86 -12.78
N ALA A 140 4.60 5.14 -11.49
CA ALA A 140 5.63 4.47 -10.71
C ALA A 140 5.35 2.95 -10.54
N PRO A 141 6.40 2.10 -10.55
CA PRO A 141 7.82 2.46 -10.40
C PRO A 141 8.52 2.98 -11.67
N LEU A 142 9.45 3.92 -11.50
CA LEU A 142 10.19 4.55 -12.60
C LEU A 142 11.69 4.26 -12.51
N ARG A 143 12.35 4.04 -13.66
CA ARG A 143 13.82 4.11 -13.75
C ARG A 143 14.25 5.58 -13.69
N GLY A 144 15.48 5.83 -13.24
CA GLY A 144 15.98 7.20 -13.11
C GLY A 144 15.99 7.97 -14.43
N GLU A 145 16.30 7.29 -15.53
CA GLU A 145 16.32 7.82 -16.90
C GLU A 145 14.92 8.17 -17.44
N ASP A 146 13.88 7.48 -16.98
CA ASP A 146 12.51 7.67 -17.47
C ASP A 146 11.78 8.85 -16.79
N VAL A 147 12.27 9.33 -15.65
CA VAL A 147 11.58 10.35 -14.82
C VAL A 147 11.22 11.60 -15.62
N ALA A 148 12.18 12.17 -16.36
CA ALA A 148 11.91 13.40 -17.12
C ALA A 148 10.83 13.17 -18.18
N VAL A 149 10.91 12.07 -18.92
CA VAL A 149 9.97 11.71 -19.98
C VAL A 149 8.58 11.44 -19.42
N THR A 150 8.47 10.71 -18.31
CA THR A 150 7.18 10.44 -17.65
C THR A 150 6.49 11.72 -17.19
N PHE A 151 7.21 12.62 -16.52
CA PHE A 151 6.62 13.85 -15.99
C PHE A 151 6.31 14.87 -17.10
N ALA A 152 7.14 14.95 -18.14
CA ALA A 152 6.84 15.74 -19.33
C ALA A 152 5.58 15.22 -20.05
N SER A 153 5.41 13.90 -20.14
CA SER A 153 4.21 13.28 -20.72
C SER A 153 2.95 13.54 -19.89
N ALA A 154 3.11 13.68 -18.57
CA ALA A 154 2.05 14.14 -17.67
C ALA A 154 1.78 15.66 -17.76
N GLY A 155 2.51 16.39 -18.60
CA GLY A 155 2.34 17.83 -18.83
C GLY A 155 3.07 18.74 -17.83
N VAL A 156 4.00 18.21 -17.04
CA VAL A 156 4.82 19.03 -16.13
C VAL A 156 5.84 19.83 -16.95
N PRO A 157 5.95 21.16 -16.76
CA PRO A 157 6.94 21.96 -17.48
C PRO A 157 8.38 21.52 -17.18
N ASP A 158 9.24 21.52 -18.21
CA ASP A 158 10.61 20.96 -18.16
C ASP A 158 11.51 21.62 -17.10
N ASP A 159 11.34 22.92 -16.89
CA ASP A 159 12.16 23.71 -15.99
C ASP A 159 11.81 23.46 -14.50
N VAL A 160 10.69 22.78 -14.20
CA VAL A 160 10.28 22.51 -12.82
C VAL A 160 11.35 21.63 -12.15
N PRO A 161 11.80 21.95 -10.91
CA PRO A 161 12.86 21.22 -10.23
C PRO A 161 12.39 19.84 -9.71
N LEU A 162 12.13 18.92 -10.63
CA LEU A 162 11.53 17.61 -10.35
C LEU A 162 12.35 16.79 -9.34
N GLN A 163 13.68 16.79 -9.46
CA GLN A 163 14.55 16.01 -8.57
C GLN A 163 14.46 16.48 -7.11
N GLU A 164 14.39 17.80 -6.89
CA GLU A 164 14.22 18.36 -5.54
C GLU A 164 12.85 18.04 -4.97
N LEU A 165 11.80 18.17 -5.80
CA LEU A 165 10.43 17.83 -5.41
C LEU A 165 10.30 16.35 -5.06
N LEU A 166 10.82 15.46 -5.90
CA LEU A 166 10.78 14.02 -5.68
C LEU A 166 11.63 13.60 -4.47
N GLY A 167 12.75 14.26 -4.22
CA GLY A 167 13.63 14.03 -3.06
C GLY A 167 13.04 14.52 -1.73
N HIS A 168 11.99 15.33 -1.76
CA HIS A 168 11.37 15.87 -0.55
C HIS A 168 10.74 14.78 0.33
N SER A 169 10.81 14.94 1.66
CA SER A 169 10.31 13.95 2.63
C SER A 169 8.81 13.63 2.52
N LYS A 170 8.02 14.55 1.97
CA LYS A 170 6.59 14.38 1.70
C LYS A 170 6.27 13.78 0.32
N SER A 171 7.28 13.53 -0.51
CA SER A 171 7.11 12.88 -1.81
C SER A 171 6.42 11.52 -1.65
N PRO A 172 5.44 11.18 -2.52
CA PRO A 172 4.86 9.84 -2.57
C PRO A 172 5.87 8.76 -2.99
N LEU A 173 6.93 9.18 -3.68
CA LEU A 173 8.01 8.33 -4.14
C LEU A 173 9.21 8.40 -3.18
N VAL A 174 10.06 7.38 -3.24
CA VAL A 174 11.32 7.31 -2.52
C VAL A 174 12.41 6.81 -3.48
N PRO A 175 13.66 7.25 -3.30
CA PRO A 175 14.76 6.77 -4.12
C PRO A 175 14.99 5.26 -3.89
N GLY A 176 15.18 4.55 -4.99
CA GLY A 176 15.57 3.15 -5.04
C GLY A 176 17.03 2.96 -5.43
N VAL A 177 17.37 1.75 -5.85
CA VAL A 177 18.71 1.42 -6.39
C VAL A 177 18.85 2.06 -7.78
N GLU A 178 20.08 2.40 -8.18
CA GLU A 178 20.38 2.94 -9.52
C GLU A 178 19.58 4.20 -9.90
N GLY A 179 19.20 5.02 -8.92
CA GLY A 179 18.46 6.26 -9.17
C GLY A 179 16.98 6.05 -9.56
N SER A 180 16.45 4.83 -9.40
CA SER A 180 15.02 4.56 -9.58
C SER A 180 14.15 5.28 -8.54
N TRP A 181 12.87 5.43 -8.86
CA TRP A 181 11.87 6.02 -7.97
C TRP A 181 10.73 5.03 -7.71
N LEU A 182 10.52 4.73 -6.43
CA LEU A 182 9.65 3.65 -5.97
C LEU A 182 8.52 4.20 -5.11
N ARG A 183 7.33 3.59 -5.16
CA ARG A 183 6.22 4.02 -4.29
C ARG A 183 6.54 3.68 -2.84
N ARG A 184 6.41 4.65 -1.93
CA ARG A 184 6.79 4.47 -0.51
C ARG A 184 6.16 3.26 0.16
N ARG A 185 4.88 2.96 -0.15
CA ARG A 185 4.13 1.82 0.42
C ARG A 185 4.46 0.46 -0.23
N ALA A 186 5.06 0.47 -1.42
CA ALA A 186 5.34 -0.72 -2.22
C ALA A 186 6.83 -0.89 -2.54
N ARG A 187 7.74 -0.17 -1.86
CA ARG A 187 9.18 -0.10 -2.15
C ARG A 187 9.80 -1.44 -2.54
N GLY A 188 9.61 -2.48 -1.72
CA GLY A 188 10.19 -3.79 -2.00
C GLY A 188 9.63 -4.46 -3.26
N ARG A 189 8.32 -4.32 -3.53
CA ARG A 189 7.70 -4.90 -4.73
C ARG A 189 8.09 -4.12 -5.98
N ASP A 190 8.11 -2.80 -5.89
CA ASP A 190 8.51 -1.93 -6.98
C ASP A 190 9.99 -2.13 -7.38
N ALA A 191 10.88 -2.32 -6.39
CA ALA A 191 12.26 -2.68 -6.67
C ALA A 191 12.39 -4.06 -7.32
N ALA A 192 11.62 -5.05 -6.87
CA ALA A 192 11.61 -6.38 -7.50
C ALA A 192 11.11 -6.32 -8.95
N TYR A 193 10.09 -5.49 -9.21
CA TYR A 193 9.56 -5.27 -10.56
C TYR A 193 10.65 -4.73 -11.49
N LEU A 194 11.32 -3.64 -11.09
CA LEU A 194 12.39 -3.05 -11.90
C LEU A 194 13.58 -4.00 -12.09
N TYR A 195 13.95 -4.76 -11.06
CA TYR A 195 15.02 -5.77 -11.17
C TYR A 195 14.68 -6.87 -12.18
N LEU A 196 13.47 -7.43 -12.11
CA LEU A 196 13.02 -8.43 -13.08
C LEU A 196 12.93 -7.84 -14.48
N LEU A 197 12.44 -6.60 -14.62
CA LEU A 197 12.37 -5.92 -15.90
C LEU A 197 13.76 -5.65 -16.51
N ALA A 198 14.76 -5.34 -15.69
CA ALA A 198 16.13 -5.09 -16.13
C ALA A 198 16.86 -6.38 -16.52
N THR A 199 16.65 -7.46 -15.77
CA THR A 199 17.27 -8.77 -16.04
C THR A 199 16.59 -9.51 -17.20
N GLY A 200 15.28 -9.32 -17.37
CA GLY A 200 14.49 -9.96 -18.44
C GLY A 200 14.30 -11.47 -18.26
N GLU A 201 14.67 -12.03 -17.11
CA GLU A 201 14.64 -13.47 -16.84
C GLU A 201 14.04 -13.79 -15.47
N PRO A 202 13.37 -14.95 -15.30
CA PRO A 202 12.88 -15.38 -13.99
C PRO A 202 14.05 -15.63 -13.03
N CYS A 203 13.90 -15.25 -11.75
CA CYS A 203 14.93 -15.46 -10.73
C CYS A 203 14.37 -16.04 -9.42
N PRO A 204 15.17 -16.75 -8.61
CA PRO A 204 14.79 -17.16 -7.26
C PRO A 204 14.57 -15.95 -6.34
N ALA A 205 13.80 -16.16 -5.27
CA ALA A 205 13.50 -15.08 -4.30
C ALA A 205 14.72 -14.58 -3.52
N GLU A 206 15.80 -15.38 -3.48
CA GLU A 206 17.10 -15.03 -2.91
C GLU A 206 17.77 -13.86 -3.64
N ASP A 207 17.69 -13.83 -4.97
CA ASP A 207 18.33 -12.80 -5.80
C ASP A 207 17.62 -11.44 -5.64
N LEU A 208 16.39 -11.46 -5.14
CA LEU A 208 15.58 -10.29 -4.86
C LEU A 208 15.81 -9.71 -3.45
N LEU A 209 16.61 -10.33 -2.59
CA LEU A 209 16.82 -9.83 -1.22
C LEU A 209 17.52 -8.46 -1.22
N GLU A 210 18.59 -8.34 -2.00
CA GLU A 210 19.39 -7.11 -2.09
C GLU A 210 18.62 -5.98 -2.79
N PRO A 211 18.06 -6.16 -4.02
CA PRO A 211 17.32 -5.11 -4.71
C PRO A 211 16.15 -4.55 -3.90
N THR A 212 15.42 -5.43 -3.19
CA THR A 212 14.22 -5.04 -2.44
C THR A 212 14.52 -4.48 -1.05
N GLY A 213 15.73 -4.71 -0.53
CA GLY A 213 16.11 -4.42 0.86
C GLY A 213 15.40 -5.30 1.90
N ILE A 214 14.68 -6.35 1.48
CA ILE A 214 14.01 -7.29 2.38
C ILE A 214 15.01 -8.36 2.83
N LYS A 215 15.15 -8.54 4.14
CA LYS A 215 16.18 -9.43 4.72
C LYS A 215 15.88 -10.92 4.66
N ARG A 216 14.65 -11.33 4.34
CA ARG A 216 14.20 -12.73 4.48
C ARG A 216 13.46 -13.21 3.23
N LYS A 217 13.89 -14.34 2.68
CA LYS A 217 13.28 -14.99 1.52
C LYS A 217 11.76 -15.20 1.65
N PRO A 218 11.22 -15.71 2.79
CA PRO A 218 9.77 -15.89 2.92
C PRO A 218 8.99 -14.58 2.85
N ALA A 219 9.58 -13.47 3.31
CA ALA A 219 8.93 -12.16 3.27
C ALA A 219 8.89 -11.58 1.85
N VAL A 220 9.94 -11.79 1.04
CA VAL A 220 9.92 -11.47 -0.39
C VAL A 220 8.84 -12.28 -1.10
N ALA A 221 8.87 -13.61 -0.95
CA ALA A 221 7.93 -14.50 -1.61
C ALA A 221 6.46 -14.16 -1.27
N GLU A 222 6.18 -13.82 -0.01
CA GLU A 222 4.84 -13.39 0.40
C GLU A 222 4.46 -12.01 -0.14
N ALA A 223 5.42 -11.08 -0.24
CA ALA A 223 5.17 -9.77 -0.83
C ALA A 223 4.82 -9.88 -2.33
N LEU A 224 5.57 -10.68 -3.08
CA LEU A 224 5.32 -10.91 -4.52
C LEU A 224 4.02 -11.66 -4.75
N ARG A 225 3.70 -12.67 -3.93
CA ARG A 225 2.44 -13.43 -4.03
C ARG A 225 1.18 -12.56 -3.93
N ARG A 226 1.25 -11.43 -3.22
CA ARG A 226 0.12 -10.51 -3.00
C ARG A 226 -0.03 -9.46 -4.10
N ASP A 227 0.83 -9.46 -5.11
CA ASP A 227 0.88 -8.44 -6.15
C ASP A 227 0.79 -9.13 -7.50
N GLU A 228 -0.27 -8.82 -8.24
CA GLU A 228 -0.66 -9.50 -9.48
C GLU A 228 0.34 -9.34 -10.63
N ARG A 229 1.25 -8.37 -10.51
CA ARG A 229 2.35 -8.18 -11.48
C ARG A 229 3.36 -9.31 -11.45
N PHE A 230 3.36 -10.15 -10.41
CA PHE A 230 4.30 -11.25 -10.26
C PHE A 230 3.62 -12.60 -10.36
N VAL A 231 4.34 -13.55 -10.95
CA VAL A 231 3.95 -14.95 -11.00
C VAL A 231 5.10 -15.83 -10.52
N GLN A 232 4.76 -16.91 -9.81
CA GLN A 232 5.75 -17.91 -9.43
C GLN A 232 5.73 -19.06 -10.44
N LEU A 233 6.88 -19.32 -11.07
CA LEU A 233 7.10 -20.51 -11.89
C LEU A 233 7.32 -21.71 -10.96
N ARG A 234 6.23 -22.42 -10.66
CA ARG A 234 6.20 -23.48 -9.63
C ARG A 234 7.25 -24.57 -9.85
N LEU A 235 7.51 -24.94 -11.10
CA LEU A 235 8.50 -25.95 -11.47
C LEU A 235 9.93 -25.55 -11.11
N GLU A 236 10.27 -24.29 -11.29
CA GLU A 236 11.62 -23.77 -11.06
C GLU A 236 11.77 -23.10 -9.68
N GLY A 237 10.65 -22.83 -9.00
CA GLY A 237 10.62 -22.05 -7.76
C GLY A 237 10.98 -20.57 -7.94
N LYS A 238 11.08 -20.10 -9.18
CA LYS A 238 11.46 -18.74 -9.57
C LYS A 238 10.26 -17.80 -9.66
N TRP A 239 10.53 -16.51 -9.61
CA TRP A 239 9.58 -15.43 -9.80
C TRP A 239 9.84 -14.72 -11.11
N ALA A 240 8.75 -14.33 -11.77
CA ALA A 240 8.77 -13.64 -13.05
C ALA A 240 7.67 -12.59 -13.09
N LEU A 241 7.72 -11.70 -14.09
CA LEU A 241 6.65 -10.74 -14.34
C LEU A 241 5.49 -11.43 -15.08
N ALA A 242 4.26 -11.19 -14.60
CA ALA A 242 3.06 -11.81 -15.16
C ALA A 242 2.79 -11.41 -16.62
N GLU A 243 3.31 -10.25 -17.06
CA GLU A 243 3.16 -9.73 -18.41
C GLU A 243 4.06 -10.42 -19.46
N TRP A 244 5.00 -11.26 -19.04
CA TRP A 244 5.92 -11.92 -19.97
C TRP A 244 5.21 -13.02 -20.78
N PRO A 245 5.16 -12.90 -22.13
CA PRO A 245 4.32 -13.75 -22.97
C PRO A 245 4.83 -15.19 -23.13
N HIS A 246 6.08 -15.46 -22.77
CA HIS A 246 6.75 -16.75 -23.00
C HIS A 246 6.72 -17.66 -21.75
N LEU A 247 6.08 -17.24 -20.66
CA LEU A 247 6.09 -17.99 -19.41
C LEU A 247 5.12 -19.18 -19.47
N ASN A 248 5.66 -20.38 -19.20
CA ASN A 248 4.86 -21.58 -19.00
C ASN A 248 4.32 -21.64 -17.56
N VAL A 249 3.32 -20.80 -17.27
CA VAL A 249 2.68 -20.76 -15.95
C VAL A 249 1.75 -21.96 -15.82
N THR A 250 1.84 -22.69 -14.70
CA THR A 250 0.92 -23.80 -14.43
C THR A 250 -0.52 -23.28 -14.43
N PRO A 251 -1.47 -23.89 -15.16
CA PRO A 251 -2.86 -23.40 -15.22
C PRO A 251 -3.61 -23.57 -13.89
N TYR A 252 -3.03 -24.30 -12.94
CA TYR A 252 -3.68 -24.66 -11.69
C TYR A 252 -3.45 -23.58 -10.62
N PRO A 253 -4.52 -23.02 -10.04
CA PRO A 253 -4.38 -22.01 -8.98
C PRO A 253 -3.82 -22.61 -7.68
N ASN A 254 -4.04 -23.90 -7.43
CA ASN A 254 -3.57 -24.61 -6.25
C ASN A 254 -3.37 -26.11 -6.51
N ALA A 255 -2.75 -26.79 -5.54
CA ALA A 255 -2.44 -28.22 -5.64
C ALA A 255 -3.68 -29.12 -5.79
N VAL A 256 -4.82 -28.74 -5.19
CA VAL A 256 -6.05 -29.53 -5.26
C VAL A 256 -6.62 -29.48 -6.68
N GLU A 257 -6.64 -28.31 -7.31
CA GLU A 257 -7.11 -28.20 -8.71
C GLU A 257 -6.21 -28.98 -9.68
N ALA A 258 -4.89 -28.98 -9.46
CA ALA A 258 -3.99 -29.85 -10.22
C ALA A 258 -4.31 -31.33 -9.99
N PHE A 259 -4.58 -31.72 -8.74
CA PHE A 259 -4.91 -33.08 -8.34
C PHE A 259 -6.20 -33.58 -9.01
N VAL A 260 -7.27 -32.77 -8.94
CA VAL A 260 -8.56 -33.07 -9.56
C VAL A 260 -8.46 -33.10 -11.09
N ALA A 261 -7.70 -32.18 -11.69
CA ALA A 261 -7.50 -32.17 -13.14
C ALA A 261 -6.78 -33.43 -13.66
N VAL A 262 -5.75 -33.91 -12.93
CA VAL A 262 -5.07 -35.16 -13.28
C VAL A 262 -6.01 -36.36 -13.23
N LEU A 263 -6.84 -36.47 -12.18
CA LEU A 263 -7.87 -37.51 -12.08
C LEU A 263 -8.94 -37.38 -13.17
N ALA A 264 -9.38 -36.15 -13.47
CA ALA A 264 -10.35 -35.89 -14.52
C ALA A 264 -9.83 -36.34 -15.90
N GLU A 265 -8.55 -36.13 -16.19
CA GLU A 265 -7.92 -36.51 -17.46
C GLU A 265 -7.55 -37.99 -17.55
N LEU A 266 -6.90 -38.54 -16.53
CA LEU A 266 -6.28 -39.87 -16.59
C LEU A 266 -7.14 -40.98 -15.98
N GLY A 267 -8.22 -40.63 -15.27
CA GLY A 267 -9.10 -41.59 -14.60
C GLY A 267 -8.54 -42.11 -13.27
N PRO A 268 -9.07 -43.25 -12.77
CA PRO A 268 -8.62 -43.85 -11.53
C PRO A 268 -7.14 -44.21 -11.57
N LEU A 269 -6.38 -43.80 -10.56
CA LEU A 269 -4.94 -44.06 -10.46
C LEU A 269 -4.54 -44.60 -9.08
N PRO A 270 -3.56 -45.51 -8.99
CA PRO A 270 -2.89 -45.81 -7.73
C PRO A 270 -2.31 -44.54 -7.12
N LYS A 271 -2.36 -44.44 -5.78
CA LYS A 271 -1.95 -43.24 -5.03
C LYS A 271 -0.56 -42.75 -5.40
N GLU A 272 0.43 -43.63 -5.49
CA GLU A 272 1.81 -43.29 -5.83
C GLU A 272 1.92 -42.75 -7.26
N ALA A 273 1.21 -43.37 -8.20
CA ALA A 273 1.20 -42.93 -9.60
C ALA A 273 0.54 -41.55 -9.75
N LEU A 274 -0.57 -41.31 -9.04
CA LEU A 274 -1.23 -40.03 -8.98
C LEU A 274 -0.32 -38.94 -8.42
N PHE A 275 0.38 -39.22 -7.32
CA PHE A 275 1.30 -38.26 -6.71
C PHE A 275 2.44 -37.87 -7.65
N VAL A 276 3.01 -38.83 -8.39
CA VAL A 276 4.01 -38.56 -9.43
C VAL A 276 3.44 -37.66 -10.51
N LYS A 277 2.26 -38.00 -11.06
CA LYS A 277 1.63 -37.24 -12.15
C LYS A 277 1.24 -35.81 -11.75
N VAL A 278 0.77 -35.62 -10.53
CA VAL A 278 0.49 -34.29 -9.99
C VAL A 278 1.79 -33.53 -9.74
N GLY A 279 2.82 -34.17 -9.19
CA GLY A 279 4.13 -33.56 -8.96
C GLY A 279 4.83 -33.08 -10.24
N GLU A 280 4.67 -33.82 -11.34
CA GLU A 280 5.16 -33.42 -12.68
C GLU A 280 4.51 -32.12 -13.19
N ARG A 281 3.24 -31.87 -12.83
CA ARG A 281 2.46 -30.72 -13.32
C ARG A 281 2.39 -29.55 -12.34
N TYR A 282 2.48 -29.83 -11.05
CA TYR A 282 2.36 -28.87 -9.97
C TYR A 282 3.21 -29.31 -8.76
N PRO A 283 4.51 -28.93 -8.72
CA PRO A 283 5.40 -29.40 -7.66
C PRO A 283 5.01 -28.90 -6.29
N VAL A 284 4.75 -29.84 -5.40
CA VAL A 284 4.46 -29.62 -3.99
C VAL A 284 5.07 -30.73 -3.16
N THR A 285 5.13 -30.51 -1.85
CA THR A 285 5.62 -31.54 -0.93
C THR A 285 4.68 -32.76 -0.92
N LEU A 286 5.24 -33.94 -0.64
CA LEU A 286 4.46 -35.16 -0.46
C LEU A 286 3.36 -34.98 0.59
N TRP A 287 3.67 -34.25 1.67
CA TRP A 287 2.70 -33.89 2.70
C TRP A 287 1.50 -33.13 2.13
N ARG A 288 1.71 -32.17 1.21
CA ARG A 288 0.61 -31.45 0.59
C ARG A 288 -0.24 -32.34 -0.31
N LEU A 289 0.37 -33.28 -1.03
CA LEU A 289 -0.36 -34.26 -1.85
C LEU A 289 -1.22 -35.18 -0.99
N GLN A 290 -0.71 -35.62 0.17
CA GLN A 290 -1.51 -36.39 1.14
C GLN A 290 -2.73 -35.59 1.61
N GLN A 291 -2.57 -34.30 1.89
CA GLN A 291 -3.67 -33.43 2.29
C GLN A 291 -4.73 -33.23 1.17
N CYS A 292 -4.35 -33.30 -0.11
CA CYS A 292 -5.29 -33.21 -1.23
C CYS A 292 -6.27 -34.41 -1.29
N LEU A 293 -5.93 -35.55 -0.69
CA LEU A 293 -6.83 -36.71 -0.61
C LEU A 293 -8.09 -36.44 0.24
N LEU A 294 -8.04 -35.44 1.12
CA LEU A 294 -9.17 -35.05 1.97
C LEU A 294 -10.18 -34.13 1.26
N ASP A 295 -9.95 -33.81 -0.01
CA ASP A 295 -10.88 -33.02 -0.81
C ASP A 295 -12.18 -33.80 -1.04
N ASP A 296 -13.33 -33.17 -0.86
CA ASP A 296 -14.67 -33.77 -0.98
C ASP A 296 -14.99 -34.27 -2.39
N ARG A 297 -14.23 -33.83 -3.39
CA ARG A 297 -14.29 -34.33 -4.77
C ARG A 297 -13.47 -35.59 -5.00
N VAL A 298 -12.59 -35.97 -4.08
CA VAL A 298 -11.64 -37.07 -4.23
C VAL A 298 -12.06 -38.26 -3.37
N GLY A 299 -12.07 -39.44 -3.97
CA GLY A 299 -12.47 -40.69 -3.33
C GLY A 299 -11.54 -41.85 -3.69
N MET A 300 -11.83 -43.01 -3.09
CA MET A 300 -11.19 -44.28 -3.39
C MET A 300 -12.21 -45.25 -3.99
N THR A 301 -11.83 -45.95 -5.03
CA THR A 301 -12.65 -47.00 -5.65
C THR A 301 -12.56 -48.29 -4.84
N GLU A 302 -13.49 -49.23 -5.07
CA GLU A 302 -13.44 -50.57 -4.47
C GLU A 302 -12.12 -51.32 -4.74
N SER A 303 -11.48 -51.03 -5.87
CA SER A 303 -10.18 -51.59 -6.27
C SER A 303 -8.97 -50.93 -5.59
N GLY A 304 -9.17 -49.91 -4.75
CA GLY A 304 -8.11 -49.20 -4.02
C GLY A 304 -7.40 -48.09 -4.83
N SER A 305 -7.90 -47.76 -6.02
CA SER A 305 -7.42 -46.61 -6.80
C SER A 305 -8.09 -45.32 -6.35
N ILE A 306 -7.44 -44.18 -6.56
CA ILE A 306 -8.01 -42.86 -6.30
C ILE A 306 -8.72 -42.36 -7.55
N ASP A 307 -9.97 -41.91 -7.43
CA ASP A 307 -10.73 -41.28 -8.51
C ASP A 307 -11.65 -40.18 -7.95
N LEU A 308 -12.42 -39.54 -8.81
CA LEU A 308 -13.39 -38.51 -8.43
C LEU A 308 -14.65 -39.14 -7.83
N VAL A 309 -15.17 -38.54 -6.77
CA VAL A 309 -16.46 -38.90 -6.16
C VAL A 309 -17.60 -38.79 -7.19
N ALA A 310 -17.53 -37.80 -8.08
CA ALA A 310 -18.46 -37.64 -9.19
C ALA A 310 -18.51 -38.84 -10.18
N ARG A 311 -17.52 -39.74 -10.12
CA ARG A 311 -17.45 -40.99 -10.89
C ARG A 311 -17.76 -42.24 -10.07
N GLY A 312 -18.24 -42.08 -8.84
CA GLY A 312 -18.66 -43.18 -7.96
C GLY A 312 -17.57 -43.69 -7.02
N ALA A 313 -16.47 -42.96 -6.83
CA ALA A 313 -15.50 -43.28 -5.79
C ALA A 313 -16.05 -42.89 -4.40
N ASP A 314 -15.74 -43.70 -3.38
CA ASP A 314 -16.15 -43.42 -2.01
C ASP A 314 -15.23 -42.35 -1.40
N PRO A 315 -15.77 -41.27 -0.81
CA PRO A 315 -14.96 -40.20 -0.23
C PRO A 315 -13.96 -40.70 0.82
N ILE A 316 -12.74 -40.16 0.81
CA ILE A 316 -11.71 -40.51 1.79
C ILE A 316 -11.91 -39.68 3.06
N GLU A 317 -12.16 -40.35 4.18
CA GLU A 317 -12.23 -39.71 5.49
C GLU A 317 -10.87 -39.73 6.22
N GLU A 318 -10.59 -38.66 6.97
CA GLU A 318 -9.46 -38.64 7.89
C GLU A 318 -9.72 -39.59 9.08
N SER A 319 -8.70 -40.37 9.44
CA SER A 319 -8.70 -41.10 10.72
C SER A 319 -8.76 -40.11 11.89
N GLU A 320 -9.36 -40.52 13.01
CA GLU A 320 -9.45 -39.66 14.20
C GLU A 320 -8.06 -39.15 14.63
N PRO A 321 -7.82 -37.82 14.62
CA PRO A 321 -6.54 -37.26 15.07
C PRO A 321 -6.35 -37.42 16.59
N ALA A 322 -5.12 -37.26 17.08
CA ALA A 322 -4.89 -37.22 18.52
C ALA A 322 -5.51 -35.96 19.16
N GLN A 323 -6.15 -36.13 20.32
CA GLN A 323 -6.71 -35.02 21.08
C GLN A 323 -5.58 -34.14 21.65
N PRO A 324 -5.55 -32.82 21.37
CA PRO A 324 -4.60 -31.90 21.98
C PRO A 324 -4.95 -31.58 23.45
N ASP A 325 -3.93 -31.31 24.28
CA ASP A 325 -4.11 -30.90 25.69
C ASP A 325 -4.91 -29.60 25.85
N THR A 326 -4.97 -28.78 24.81
CA THR A 326 -5.74 -27.52 24.80
C THR A 326 -7.22 -27.72 24.46
N MET A 327 -7.66 -28.95 24.22
CA MET A 327 -9.04 -29.25 23.82
C MET A 327 -9.65 -30.35 24.68
N ALA A 328 -10.96 -30.24 24.91
CA ALA A 328 -11.73 -31.23 25.65
C ALA A 328 -13.08 -31.47 24.97
N ALA A 329 -13.61 -32.67 25.08
CA ALA A 329 -14.98 -33.00 24.71
C ALA A 329 -15.77 -33.40 25.96
N ASP A 330 -17.01 -32.95 26.04
CA ASP A 330 -18.05 -33.58 26.85
C ASP A 330 -19.02 -34.30 25.88
N PRO A 331 -18.81 -35.61 25.63
CA PRO A 331 -19.64 -36.37 24.69
C PRO A 331 -21.11 -36.46 25.12
N ALA A 332 -21.41 -36.38 26.42
CA ALA A 332 -22.78 -36.48 26.92
C ALA A 332 -23.61 -35.23 26.56
N SER A 333 -22.95 -34.07 26.50
CA SER A 333 -23.58 -32.78 26.19
C SER A 333 -23.31 -32.29 24.76
N ASN A 334 -22.57 -33.05 23.95
CA ASN A 334 -22.10 -32.65 22.60
C ASN A 334 -21.41 -31.27 22.58
N VAL A 335 -20.61 -31.00 23.63
CA VAL A 335 -19.88 -29.73 23.80
C VAL A 335 -18.37 -29.98 23.66
N PHE A 336 -17.71 -29.13 22.87
CA PHE A 336 -16.28 -29.17 22.64
C PHE A 336 -15.64 -27.87 23.11
N GLY A 337 -14.70 -27.96 24.05
CA GLY A 337 -13.95 -26.84 24.60
C GLY A 337 -12.59 -26.69 23.89
N VAL A 338 -12.24 -25.46 23.53
CA VAL A 338 -10.94 -25.09 22.97
C VAL A 338 -10.34 -23.96 23.80
N ARG A 339 -9.22 -24.24 24.46
CA ARG A 339 -8.45 -23.23 25.20
C ARG A 339 -7.53 -22.48 24.25
N LEU A 340 -7.64 -21.15 24.23
CA LEU A 340 -6.86 -20.26 23.38
C LEU A 340 -6.24 -19.14 24.21
N THR A 341 -5.08 -18.66 23.76
CA THR A 341 -4.42 -17.46 24.30
C THR A 341 -4.68 -16.29 23.36
N VAL A 342 -5.05 -15.13 23.91
CA VAL A 342 -5.21 -13.88 23.17
C VAL A 342 -3.84 -13.38 22.73
N ASP A 343 -3.55 -13.53 21.45
CA ASP A 343 -2.32 -13.03 20.84
C ASP A 343 -2.61 -11.87 19.87
N LYS A 344 -1.56 -11.42 19.16
CA LYS A 344 -1.68 -10.35 18.18
C LYS A 344 -2.59 -10.72 17.01
N ASP A 345 -2.71 -12.00 16.68
CA ASP A 345 -3.51 -12.46 15.54
C ASP A 345 -4.99 -12.43 15.88
N ILE A 346 -5.38 -12.86 17.10
CA ILE A 346 -6.75 -12.67 17.61
C ILE A 346 -7.10 -11.19 17.67
N LEU A 347 -6.21 -10.35 18.21
CA LEU A 347 -6.48 -8.90 18.33
C LEU A 347 -6.55 -8.18 16.98
N ARG A 348 -5.91 -8.70 15.93
CA ARG A 348 -6.02 -8.21 14.55
C ARG A 348 -7.28 -8.72 13.85
N GLY A 349 -7.87 -9.82 14.33
CA GLY A 349 -9.00 -10.48 13.69
C GLY A 349 -8.59 -11.47 12.60
N SER A 350 -7.34 -11.95 12.66
CA SER A 350 -6.90 -13.09 11.87
C SER A 350 -7.61 -14.35 12.35
N GLY A 351 -7.87 -15.29 11.44
CA GLY A 351 -8.40 -16.58 11.86
C GLY A 351 -7.30 -17.42 12.51
N ILE A 352 -7.66 -18.17 13.54
CA ILE A 352 -6.77 -18.93 14.40
C ILE A 352 -6.77 -20.38 13.98
N ILE A 353 -5.58 -20.93 13.73
CA ILE A 353 -5.42 -22.33 13.36
C ILE A 353 -5.76 -23.19 14.58
N VAL A 354 -6.59 -24.21 14.35
CA VAL A 354 -6.98 -25.18 15.38
C VAL A 354 -6.67 -26.60 14.89
N SER A 355 -6.51 -27.51 15.84
CA SER A 355 -6.28 -28.93 15.55
C SER A 355 -7.45 -29.53 14.75
N SER A 356 -7.12 -30.42 13.81
CA SER A 356 -8.11 -31.17 13.03
C SER A 356 -8.99 -32.09 13.91
N TRP A 357 -8.53 -32.46 15.11
CA TRP A 357 -9.33 -33.22 16.08
C TRP A 357 -10.68 -32.56 16.35
N LEU A 358 -10.72 -31.23 16.52
CA LEU A 358 -11.96 -30.48 16.73
C LEU A 358 -12.91 -30.63 15.54
N THR A 359 -12.39 -30.46 14.32
CA THR A 359 -13.21 -30.60 13.11
C THR A 359 -13.72 -32.03 12.92
N TRP A 360 -12.91 -33.03 13.27
CA TRP A 360 -13.28 -34.44 13.21
C TRP A 360 -14.44 -34.75 14.17
N GLN A 361 -14.35 -34.29 15.42
CA GLN A 361 -15.40 -34.44 16.44
C GLN A 361 -16.71 -33.74 16.06
N LEU A 362 -16.61 -32.62 15.34
CA LEU A 362 -17.75 -31.88 14.80
C LEU A 362 -18.30 -32.50 13.50
N GLY A 363 -17.78 -33.65 13.04
CA GLY A 363 -18.24 -34.35 11.83
C GLY A 363 -17.74 -33.73 10.53
N MET A 364 -16.82 -32.76 10.59
CA MET A 364 -16.18 -32.16 9.41
C MET A 364 -14.97 -33.02 9.04
N ARG A 365 -15.21 -34.22 8.50
CA ARG A 365 -14.14 -35.21 8.19
C ARG A 365 -13.50 -35.02 6.82
N GLN A 366 -14.13 -34.22 5.96
CA GLN A 366 -13.69 -33.87 4.62
C GLN A 366 -13.45 -32.35 4.52
N ALA A 367 -12.84 -31.92 3.43
CA ALA A 367 -12.61 -30.51 3.13
C ALA A 367 -12.94 -30.22 1.65
N PRO A 368 -13.32 -28.99 1.28
CA PRO A 368 -13.59 -27.86 2.16
C PRO A 368 -14.96 -27.97 2.83
N VAL A 369 -15.04 -27.74 4.14
CA VAL A 369 -16.31 -27.67 4.89
C VAL A 369 -16.29 -26.48 5.83
N THR A 370 -17.41 -25.78 5.95
CA THR A 370 -17.55 -24.64 6.88
C THR A 370 -18.74 -24.87 7.80
N ARG A 371 -18.55 -24.56 9.08
CA ARG A 371 -19.60 -24.62 10.09
C ARG A 371 -19.61 -23.33 10.90
N THR A 372 -20.80 -22.79 11.14
CA THR A 372 -21.00 -21.54 11.89
C THR A 372 -21.68 -21.82 13.20
N PHE A 373 -21.28 -21.10 14.25
CA PHE A 373 -21.85 -21.20 15.59
C PHE A 373 -22.37 -19.84 16.05
N SER A 374 -23.64 -19.78 16.43
CA SER A 374 -24.28 -18.56 16.95
C SER A 374 -23.87 -18.32 18.40
N ILE A 375 -23.77 -17.06 18.80
CA ILE A 375 -23.51 -16.67 20.19
C ILE A 375 -24.73 -15.91 20.69
N ALA A 376 -25.26 -16.30 21.85
CA ALA A 376 -26.42 -15.66 22.44
C ALA A 376 -26.18 -14.16 22.65
N GLY A 377 -27.07 -13.32 22.10
CA GLY A 377 -26.98 -11.87 22.22
C GLY A 377 -25.91 -11.19 21.35
N HIS A 378 -25.23 -11.93 20.45
CA HIS A 378 -24.17 -11.37 19.61
C HIS A 378 -24.47 -11.56 18.10
N PRO A 379 -24.32 -10.51 17.26
CA PRO A 379 -24.73 -10.56 15.85
C PRO A 379 -23.75 -11.34 14.95
N THR A 380 -22.48 -11.46 15.33
CA THR A 380 -21.47 -12.15 14.51
C THR A 380 -21.25 -13.57 15.03
N PRO A 381 -21.47 -14.62 14.20
CA PRO A 381 -21.20 -15.99 14.59
C PRO A 381 -19.70 -16.30 14.55
N ILE A 382 -19.31 -17.31 15.31
CA ILE A 382 -18.01 -17.96 15.15
C ILE A 382 -18.06 -18.84 13.91
N THR A 383 -17.05 -18.74 13.05
CA THR A 383 -16.95 -19.60 11.87
C THR A 383 -15.76 -20.53 12.04
N LEU A 384 -16.01 -21.83 11.91
CA LEU A 384 -15.00 -22.88 11.82
C LEU A 384 -14.93 -23.36 10.38
N LYS A 385 -13.80 -23.11 9.73
CA LYS A 385 -13.53 -23.56 8.36
C LYS A 385 -12.50 -24.67 8.38
N ARG A 386 -12.80 -25.79 7.72
CA ARG A 386 -11.85 -26.85 7.39
C ARG A 386 -11.49 -26.76 5.91
N ALA A 387 -10.21 -26.56 5.65
CA ALA A 387 -9.62 -26.68 4.32
C ALA A 387 -8.72 -27.92 4.27
N THR A 388 -8.30 -28.35 3.08
CA THR A 388 -7.37 -29.49 2.96
C THR A 388 -6.04 -29.24 3.69
N SER A 389 -5.63 -27.99 3.91
CA SER A 389 -4.38 -27.66 4.61
C SER A 389 -4.52 -27.51 6.14
N GLY A 390 -5.73 -27.57 6.69
CA GLY A 390 -5.96 -27.39 8.13
C GLY A 390 -7.31 -26.74 8.46
N ALA A 391 -7.52 -26.50 9.76
CA ALA A 391 -8.75 -25.92 10.30
C ALA A 391 -8.50 -24.54 10.92
N GLN A 392 -9.46 -23.63 10.78
CA GLN A 392 -9.34 -22.25 11.24
C GLN A 392 -10.64 -21.75 11.86
N LEU A 393 -10.53 -21.10 13.03
CA LEU A 393 -11.60 -20.35 13.67
C LEU A 393 -11.48 -18.86 13.36
N SER A 394 -12.59 -18.19 13.04
CA SER A 394 -12.62 -16.73 12.85
C SER A 394 -13.70 -16.07 13.71
N SER A 395 -13.70 -14.73 13.71
CA SER A 395 -14.61 -13.86 14.49
C SER A 395 -14.30 -13.76 16.00
N LEU A 396 -13.10 -14.15 16.44
CA LEU A 396 -12.72 -14.12 17.86
C LEU A 396 -12.38 -12.73 18.40
N ARG A 397 -11.96 -11.79 17.55
CA ARG A 397 -11.52 -10.44 17.96
C ARG A 397 -12.58 -9.68 18.74
N VAL A 398 -13.80 -9.65 18.21
CA VAL A 398 -14.91 -8.88 18.80
C VAL A 398 -15.21 -9.41 20.19
N LEU A 399 -15.27 -10.74 20.31
CA LEU A 399 -15.57 -11.41 21.57
C LEU A 399 -14.46 -11.24 22.61
N ALA A 400 -13.19 -11.31 22.20
CA ALA A 400 -12.07 -11.02 23.10
C ALA A 400 -12.16 -9.58 23.65
N LYS A 401 -12.49 -8.61 22.80
CA LYS A 401 -12.64 -7.21 23.19
C LYS A 401 -13.82 -6.99 24.14
N GLU A 402 -14.99 -7.57 23.85
CA GLU A 402 -16.20 -7.43 24.67
C GLU A 402 -16.04 -8.06 26.06
N ASN A 403 -15.25 -9.12 26.17
CA ASN A 403 -14.92 -9.75 27.44
C ASN A 403 -13.71 -9.11 28.15
N GLY A 404 -13.25 -7.94 27.69
CA GLY A 404 -12.16 -7.18 28.30
C GLY A 404 -10.79 -7.89 28.24
N MET A 405 -10.61 -8.83 27.31
CA MET A 405 -9.38 -9.61 27.20
C MET A 405 -8.30 -8.83 26.44
N VAL A 406 -7.08 -8.87 26.95
CA VAL A 406 -5.90 -8.24 26.34
C VAL A 406 -4.87 -9.30 25.93
N GLY A 407 -3.83 -8.88 25.22
CA GLY A 407 -2.73 -9.77 24.83
C GLY A 407 -2.15 -10.53 26.04
N GLY A 408 -2.12 -11.85 25.96
CA GLY A 408 -1.68 -12.76 27.02
C GLY A 408 -2.80 -13.29 27.93
N CYS A 409 -4.04 -12.83 27.80
CA CYS A 409 -5.18 -13.50 28.44
C CYS A 409 -5.44 -14.88 27.82
N GLU A 410 -6.09 -15.77 28.56
CA GLU A 410 -6.58 -17.05 28.08
C GLU A 410 -8.09 -17.13 28.20
N PHE A 411 -8.72 -17.85 27.27
CA PHE A 411 -10.15 -18.13 27.28
C PHE A 411 -10.44 -19.52 26.75
N VAL A 412 -11.60 -20.05 27.12
CA VAL A 412 -12.15 -21.29 26.58
C VAL A 412 -13.33 -20.94 25.68
N LEU A 413 -13.26 -21.38 24.42
CA LEU A 413 -14.38 -21.38 23.50
C LEU A 413 -15.08 -22.74 23.59
N PHE A 414 -16.35 -22.73 23.95
CA PHE A 414 -17.19 -23.92 23.92
C PHE A 414 -18.06 -23.89 22.67
N LEU A 415 -18.03 -24.99 21.91
CA LEU A 415 -18.82 -25.21 20.71
C LEU A 415 -19.78 -26.36 20.96
N ARG A 416 -21.08 -26.11 20.86
CA ARG A 416 -22.10 -27.16 20.97
C ARG A 416 -22.52 -27.61 19.57
N ARG A 417 -22.46 -28.92 19.34
CA ARG A 417 -22.73 -29.51 18.02
C ARG A 417 -24.22 -29.51 17.66
N ASP A 418 -25.10 -29.75 18.63
CA ASP A 418 -26.50 -30.06 18.33
C ASP A 418 -27.29 -28.84 17.84
N ASP A 419 -27.12 -27.69 18.51
CA ASP A 419 -27.80 -26.43 18.19
C ASP A 419 -26.88 -25.43 17.46
N SER A 420 -25.64 -25.81 17.19
CA SER A 420 -24.62 -24.94 16.59
C SER A 420 -24.49 -23.61 17.34
N THR A 421 -24.41 -23.66 18.66
CA THR A 421 -24.15 -22.50 19.52
C THR A 421 -22.72 -22.48 20.04
N ALA A 422 -22.24 -21.29 20.36
CA ALA A 422 -20.94 -21.06 20.96
C ALA A 422 -21.07 -20.16 22.21
N ARG A 423 -20.16 -20.36 23.16
CA ARG A 423 -19.95 -19.48 24.31
C ARG A 423 -18.46 -19.35 24.61
N ILE A 424 -18.04 -18.23 25.15
CA ILE A 424 -16.66 -17.98 25.56
C ILE A 424 -16.62 -17.72 27.06
N GLU A 425 -15.63 -18.30 27.74
CA GLU A 425 -15.34 -18.01 29.14
C GLU A 425 -13.90 -17.56 29.32
N HIS A 426 -13.70 -16.48 30.07
CA HIS A 426 -12.38 -16.01 30.47
C HIS A 426 -11.72 -17.02 31.42
N ALA A 427 -10.53 -17.53 31.06
CA ALA A 427 -9.89 -18.63 31.76
C ALA A 427 -8.80 -18.20 32.76
N CYS A 428 -8.33 -16.94 32.73
CA CYS A 428 -7.32 -16.50 33.71
C CYS A 428 -7.91 -16.38 35.12
N ALA A 429 -7.16 -16.82 36.12
CA ALA A 429 -7.39 -16.43 37.50
C ALA A 429 -7.15 -14.92 37.67
N ARG A 430 -7.99 -14.24 38.48
CA ARG A 430 -7.94 -12.77 38.67
C ARG A 430 -6.53 -12.25 38.99
N GLN A 431 -5.78 -12.96 39.82
CA GLN A 431 -4.43 -12.59 40.26
C GLN A 431 -3.34 -12.72 39.17
N TYR A 432 -3.63 -13.40 38.05
CA TYR A 432 -2.71 -13.60 36.93
C TYR A 432 -3.27 -13.04 35.61
N CYS A 433 -4.36 -12.28 35.68
CA CYS A 433 -5.02 -11.74 34.51
C CYS A 433 -4.34 -10.45 34.06
N ARG A 434 -3.73 -10.48 32.87
CA ARG A 434 -3.08 -9.31 32.24
C ARG A 434 -4.02 -8.12 32.02
N ALA A 435 -5.33 -8.35 31.94
CA ALA A 435 -6.32 -7.27 31.83
C ALA A 435 -6.48 -6.46 33.13
N VAL A 436 -6.12 -7.03 34.28
CA VAL A 436 -6.18 -6.34 35.59
C VAL A 436 -4.94 -5.45 35.81
N GLU A 437 -3.85 -5.70 35.08
CA GLU A 437 -2.59 -4.94 35.16
C GLU A 437 -2.52 -3.75 34.18
N ALA A 438 -3.46 -3.61 33.25
CA ALA A 438 -3.46 -2.50 32.29
C ALA A 438 -4.00 -1.23 32.97
N PRO A 439 -3.18 -0.17 33.16
CA PRO A 439 -3.69 1.10 33.66
C PRO A 439 -4.68 1.67 32.63
N SER A 440 -5.83 2.10 33.14
CA SER A 440 -6.93 2.76 32.43
C SER A 440 -6.49 3.93 31.57
#